data_AF-A0AAV5VMX5-F1
#
_entry.id   AF-A0AAV5VMX5-F1
#
_cell.length_a   1.000
_cell.length_b   1.000
_cell.length_c   1.000
_cell.angle_alpha   90.00
_cell.angle_beta   90.00
_cell.angle_gamma   90.00
#
_symmetry.space_group_name_H-M   'P 1'
#
loop_
_entity.id
_entity.type
_entity.pdbx_description
1 polymer ?
#
loop_
_entity_poly.entity_id
_entity_poly.type
_entity_poly.pdbx_seq_one_letter_code
_entity_poly.pdbx_strand_id
1 'polypeptide(L)'
;MRKWSRRRIEKSEEERKRDLGITEEEERALRSCINSRERKRMHDLNDALEDLRSVLPYFKDTSNRRMSKISTLILATNWIRHLNKANASLKQKVDDLTTNSTEIKTESE
;
A
#
# COMPACT_ATOMS: atom_id res chain seq x y z
N MET A 1 23.00 3.50 -58.00
CA MET A 1 23.93 4.40 -57.28
C MET A 1 23.27 4.84 -55.98
N ARG A 2 24.07 4.93 -54.90
CA ARG A 2 23.78 5.46 -53.54
C ARG A 2 22.99 4.56 -52.59
N LYS A 3 23.79 3.80 -51.85
CA LYS A 3 23.48 3.02 -50.64
C LYS A 3 22.80 3.92 -49.61
N TRP A 4 21.60 3.55 -49.19
CA TRP A 4 21.05 4.02 -47.91
C TRP A 4 21.78 3.28 -46.80
N SER A 5 22.76 3.93 -46.20
CA SER A 5 23.39 3.46 -44.96
C SER A 5 23.61 4.65 -44.05
N ARG A 6 22.54 5.09 -43.40
CA ARG A 6 22.67 5.69 -42.08
C ARG A 6 22.38 4.61 -41.07
N ARG A 7 23.39 3.78 -40.80
CA ARG A 7 23.44 3.04 -39.54
C ARG A 7 23.49 4.12 -38.47
N ARG A 8 22.36 4.39 -37.81
CA ARG A 8 22.38 5.09 -36.52
C ARG A 8 23.15 4.14 -35.61
N ILE A 9 24.44 4.40 -35.42
CA ILE A 9 25.24 3.68 -34.45
C ILE A 9 24.71 4.16 -33.10
N GLU A 10 23.76 3.42 -32.53
CA GLU A 10 23.48 3.54 -31.11
C GLU A 10 24.73 3.05 -30.39
N LYS A 11 25.42 4.00 -29.74
CA LYS A 11 26.55 3.68 -28.86
C LYS A 11 26.11 2.62 -27.86
N SER A 12 26.97 1.63 -27.62
CA SER A 12 26.69 0.64 -26.57
C SER A 12 26.62 1.35 -25.20
N GLU A 13 25.96 0.73 -24.23
CA GLU A 13 26.00 1.25 -22.85
C GLU A 13 27.44 1.42 -22.36
N GLU A 14 28.38 0.54 -22.74
CA GLU A 14 29.80 0.71 -22.40
C GLU A 14 30.44 1.94 -23.04
N GLU A 15 30.08 2.29 -24.27
CA GLU A 15 30.56 3.52 -24.94
C GLU A 15 29.99 4.78 -24.31
N ARG A 16 28.71 4.77 -23.91
CA ARG A 16 28.11 5.87 -23.15
C ARG A 16 28.72 6.01 -21.76
N LYS A 17 29.10 4.89 -21.13
CA LYS A 17 29.76 4.86 -19.81
C LYS A 17 31.16 5.48 -19.85
N ARG A 18 31.94 5.19 -20.90
CA ARG A 18 33.26 5.81 -21.10
C ARG A 18 33.19 7.32 -21.31
N ASP A 19 32.19 7.80 -22.06
CA ASP A 19 31.98 9.24 -22.31
C ASP A 19 31.58 10.02 -21.05
N LEU A 20 31.01 9.37 -20.03
CA LEU A 20 30.58 10.01 -18.78
C LEU A 20 31.69 10.05 -17.71
N GLY A 21 32.83 9.39 -17.94
CA GLY A 21 33.97 9.40 -17.02
C GLY A 21 33.71 8.76 -15.65
N ILE A 22 32.60 8.03 -15.49
CA ILE A 22 32.23 7.39 -14.21
C ILE A 22 33.13 6.18 -14.01
N THR A 23 33.87 6.18 -12.90
CA THR A 23 34.72 5.06 -12.49
C THR A 23 33.85 3.87 -12.05
N GLU A 24 34.40 2.66 -12.12
CA GLU A 24 33.70 1.47 -11.60
C GLU A 24 33.34 1.59 -10.12
N GLU A 25 34.15 2.33 -9.34
CA GLU A 25 33.91 2.59 -7.92
C GLU A 25 32.69 3.50 -7.71
N GLU A 26 32.57 4.58 -8.49
CA GLU A 26 31.39 5.44 -8.49
C GLU A 26 30.13 4.70 -8.94
N GLU A 27 30.23 3.80 -9.92
CA GLU A 27 29.10 2.95 -10.33
C GLU A 27 28.67 2.00 -9.19
N ARG A 28 29.62 1.35 -8.51
CA ARG A 28 29.33 0.49 -7.36
C ARG A 28 28.71 1.28 -6.20
N ALA A 29 29.22 2.48 -5.92
CA ALA A 29 28.69 3.38 -4.91
C ALA A 29 27.24 3.80 -5.24
N LEU A 30 26.97 4.14 -6.50
CA LEU A 30 25.63 4.50 -6.96
C LEU A 30 24.65 3.32 -6.84
N ARG A 31 25.04 2.12 -7.28
CA ARG A 31 24.22 0.90 -7.10
C ARG A 31 23.95 0.62 -5.62
N SER A 32 24.95 0.76 -4.76
CA SER A 32 24.80 0.58 -3.31
C SER A 32 23.84 1.60 -2.69
N CYS A 33 23.95 2.88 -3.09
CA CYS A 33 23.06 3.96 -2.66
C CYS A 33 21.60 3.67 -3.07
N ILE A 34 21.38 3.28 -4.32
CA ILE A 34 20.05 2.92 -4.84
C ILE A 34 19.47 1.73 -4.07
N ASN A 35 20.26 0.67 -3.87
CA ASN A 35 19.82 -0.52 -3.13
C ASN A 35 19.49 -0.20 -1.67
N SER A 36 20.27 0.66 -1.02
CA SER A 36 20.00 1.12 0.34
C SER A 36 18.67 1.88 0.42
N ARG A 37 18.44 2.78 -0.53
CA ARG A 37 17.19 3.54 -0.62
C ARG A 37 15.98 2.63 -0.84
N GLU A 38 16.08 1.64 -1.72
CA GLU A 38 14.97 0.71 -1.96
C GLU A 38 14.72 -0.20 -0.75
N ARG A 39 15.76 -0.64 -0.03
CA ARG A 39 15.60 -1.34 1.24
C ARG A 39 14.84 -0.49 2.25
N LYS A 40 15.23 0.78 2.42
CA LYS A 40 14.51 1.70 3.31
C LYS A 40 13.04 1.84 2.92
N ARG A 41 12.75 2.08 1.64
CA ARG A 41 11.38 2.15 1.12
C ARG A 41 10.59 0.86 1.42
N MET A 42 11.21 -0.30 1.25
CA MET A 42 10.59 -1.60 1.55
C MET A 42 10.35 -1.81 3.05
N HIS A 43 11.24 -1.33 3.92
CA HIS A 43 11.03 -1.33 5.37
C HIS A 43 9.84 -0.46 5.75
N ASP A 44 9.82 0.81 5.30
CA ASP A 44 8.71 1.73 5.56
C ASP A 44 7.36 1.14 5.08
N LEU A 45 7.33 0.46 3.92
CA LEU A 45 6.15 -0.24 3.41
C LEU A 45 5.73 -1.44 4.29
N ASN A 46 6.70 -2.23 4.76
CA ASN A 46 6.40 -3.39 5.58
C ASN A 46 5.91 -2.98 6.98
N ASP A 47 6.41 -1.88 7.52
CA ASP A 47 5.99 -1.32 8.81
C ASP A 47 4.54 -0.84 8.71
N ALA A 48 4.18 -0.08 7.67
CA ALA A 48 2.79 0.32 7.42
C ALA A 48 1.84 -0.89 7.25
N LEU A 49 2.32 -1.99 6.66
CA LEU A 49 1.53 -3.22 6.55
C LEU A 49 1.35 -3.92 7.91
N GLU A 50 2.34 -3.82 8.81
CA GLU A 50 2.22 -4.36 10.17
C GLU A 50 1.26 -3.52 11.02
N ASP A 51 1.31 -2.19 10.88
CA ASP A 51 0.33 -1.29 11.49
C ASP A 51 -1.09 -1.65 11.04
N LEU A 52 -1.28 -1.93 9.74
CA LEU A 52 -2.55 -2.44 9.23
C LEU A 52 -2.94 -3.77 9.90
N ARG A 53 -2.02 -4.73 10.06
CA ARG A 53 -2.34 -6.00 10.74
C ARG A 53 -2.81 -5.77 12.17
N SER A 54 -2.20 -4.82 12.90
CA SER A 54 -2.50 -4.56 14.31
C SER A 54 -3.94 -4.13 14.56
N VAL A 55 -4.60 -3.52 13.57
CA VAL A 55 -5.98 -3.04 13.65
C VAL A 55 -7.02 -4.01 13.08
N LEU A 56 -6.58 -5.12 12.48
CA LEU A 56 -7.49 -6.15 11.95
C LEU A 56 -7.99 -7.08 13.05
N PRO A 57 -9.23 -7.60 12.91
CA PRO A 57 -9.73 -8.62 13.81
C PRO A 57 -8.85 -9.89 13.73
N TYR A 58 -8.76 -10.62 14.84
CA TYR A 58 -8.02 -11.88 14.97
C TYR A 58 -6.49 -11.80 14.86
N PHE A 59 -5.90 -10.60 14.81
CA PHE A 59 -4.44 -10.43 14.82
C PHE A 59 -3.76 -11.11 16.02
N LYS A 60 -4.40 -11.10 17.19
CA LYS A 60 -3.84 -11.65 18.44
C LYS A 60 -4.16 -13.14 18.67
N ASP A 61 -5.22 -13.65 18.05
CA ASP A 61 -5.75 -15.01 18.35
C ASP A 61 -5.06 -16.11 17.54
N THR A 62 -4.39 -15.77 16.43
CA THR A 62 -3.71 -16.75 15.59
C THR A 62 -2.29 -17.02 16.11
N SER A 63 -2.17 -17.73 17.24
CA SER A 63 -0.97 -18.48 17.67
C SER A 63 0.38 -17.99 17.09
N ASN A 64 0.80 -16.76 17.40
CA ASN A 64 2.07 -16.14 16.94
C ASN A 64 2.36 -16.22 15.42
N ARG A 65 1.42 -16.64 14.57
CA ARG A 65 1.63 -16.84 13.14
C ARG A 65 1.22 -15.60 12.38
N ARG A 66 2.20 -14.79 12.00
CA ARG A 66 2.00 -13.58 11.19
C ARG A 66 1.20 -13.90 9.93
N MET A 67 0.11 -13.15 9.72
CA MET A 67 -0.68 -13.24 8.49
C MET A 67 0.16 -12.86 7.27
N SER A 68 -0.01 -13.60 6.17
CA SER A 68 0.65 -13.27 4.89
C SER A 68 0.23 -11.88 4.38
N LYS A 69 1.04 -11.25 3.51
CA LYS A 69 0.70 -9.95 2.89
C LYS A 69 -0.64 -10.01 2.16
N ILE A 70 -0.88 -11.06 1.38
CA ILE A 70 -2.13 -11.22 0.61
C ILE A 70 -3.34 -11.43 1.54
N SER A 71 -3.21 -12.29 2.55
CA SER A 71 -4.29 -12.53 3.52
C SER A 71 -4.64 -11.27 4.31
N THR A 72 -3.63 -10.46 4.66
CA THR A 72 -3.82 -9.17 5.35
C THR A 72 -4.67 -8.23 4.51
N LEU A 73 -4.35 -8.07 3.22
CA LEU A 73 -5.09 -7.18 2.32
C LEU A 73 -6.53 -7.66 2.07
N ILE A 74 -6.73 -8.96 1.90
CA ILE A 74 -8.07 -9.55 1.73
C ILE A 74 -8.91 -9.29 2.99
N LEU A 75 -8.35 -9.59 4.17
CA LEU A 75 -9.04 -9.40 5.44
C LEU A 75 -9.37 -7.92 5.67
N ALA A 76 -8.42 -7.00 5.43
CA ALA A 76 -8.64 -5.56 5.54
C ALA A 76 -9.79 -5.08 4.65
N THR A 77 -9.82 -5.51 3.39
CA THR A 77 -10.88 -5.12 2.46
C THR A 77 -12.25 -5.61 2.93
N ASN A 78 -12.33 -6.85 3.41
CA ASN A 78 -13.57 -7.41 3.94
C ASN A 78 -13.99 -6.74 5.25
N TRP A 79 -13.02 -6.38 6.09
CA TRP A 79 -13.27 -5.70 7.35
C TRP A 79 -13.84 -4.30 7.16
N ILE A 80 -13.28 -3.51 6.23
CA ILE A 80 -13.85 -2.20 5.86
C ILE A 80 -15.31 -2.35 5.41
N ARG A 81 -15.61 -3.35 4.55
CA ARG A 81 -16.99 -3.61 4.11
C ARG A 81 -17.90 -3.99 5.27
N HIS A 82 -17.42 -4.81 6.20
CA HIS A 82 -18.17 -5.20 7.38
C HIS A 82 -18.48 -3.99 8.27
N LEU A 83 -17.49 -3.17 8.58
CA LEU A 83 -17.66 -1.94 9.37
C LEU A 83 -18.65 -0.97 8.73
N ASN A 84 -18.60 -0.79 7.40
CA ASN A 84 -19.57 0.05 6.70
C ASN A 84 -21.01 -0.45 6.86
N LYS A 85 -21.23 -1.77 6.74
CA LYS A 85 -22.56 -2.38 6.94
C LYS A 85 -23.02 -2.25 8.40
N ALA A 86 -22.14 -2.52 9.34
CA ALA A 86 -22.43 -2.40 10.77
C ALA A 86 -22.80 -0.95 11.13
N ASN A 87 -22.04 0.03 10.65
CA ASN A 87 -22.31 1.45 10.86
C ASN A 87 -23.65 1.87 10.24
N ALA A 88 -23.99 1.40 9.04
CA ALA A 88 -25.29 1.70 8.42
C ALA A 88 -26.46 1.15 9.26
N SER A 89 -26.35 -0.10 9.73
CA SER A 89 -27.36 -0.70 10.61
C SER A 89 -27.49 0.02 11.94
N LEU A 90 -26.37 0.44 12.54
CA LEU A 90 -26.38 1.21 13.80
C LEU A 90 -27.02 2.58 13.62
N LYS A 91 -26.75 3.28 12.50
CA LYS A 91 -27.41 4.56 12.18
C LYS A 91 -28.92 4.40 12.06
N GLN A 92 -29.37 3.39 11.31
CA GLN A 92 -30.81 3.10 11.19
C GLN A 92 -31.45 2.86 12.56
N LYS A 93 -30.83 2.05 13.43
CA LYS A 93 -31.34 1.81 14.78
C LYS A 93 -31.40 3.08 15.63
N VAL A 94 -30.42 3.98 15.49
CA VAL A 94 -30.44 5.27 16.18
C VAL A 94 -31.60 6.12 15.67
N ASP A 95 -31.79 6.20 14.35
CA ASP A 95 -32.89 6.96 13.73
C ASP A 95 -34.26 6.43 14.19
N ASP A 96 -34.45 5.11 14.20
CA ASP A 96 -35.68 4.45 14.69
C ASP A 96 -35.94 4.81 16.17
N LEU A 97 -34.92 4.74 17.02
CA LEU A 97 -35.04 5.08 18.45
C LEU A 97 -35.34 6.57 18.66
N THR A 98 -34.76 7.45 17.86
CA THR A 98 -35.04 8.89 17.94
C THR A 98 -36.46 9.22 17.53
N THR A 99 -36.95 8.60 16.46
CA THR A 99 -38.32 8.77 15.96
C THR A 99 -39.34 8.31 17.00
N ASN A 100 -39.15 7.10 17.55
CA ASN A 100 -40.01 6.57 18.61
C ASN A 100 -40.00 7.46 19.87
N SER A 101 -38.83 8.02 20.24
CA SER A 101 -38.72 8.91 21.40
C SER A 101 -39.43 10.25 21.18
N THR A 102 -39.50 10.74 19.94
CA THR A 102 -40.27 11.95 19.62
C THR A 102 -41.77 11.70 19.63
N GLU A 103 -42.23 10.57 19.11
CA GLU A 103 -43.66 10.19 19.11
C GLU A 103 -44.21 10.04 20.54
N ILE A 104 -43.45 9.40 21.43
CA ILE A 104 -43.84 9.23 22.86
C ILE A 104 -43.98 10.59 23.58
N LYS A 105 -43.15 11.58 23.23
CA LYS A 105 -43.24 12.92 23.84
C LYS A 105 -44.44 13.71 23.33
N THR A 106 -44.84 13.54 22.08
CA THR A 106 -46.00 14.22 21.52
C THR A 106 -47.34 13.64 21.99
N GLU A 107 -47.38 12.38 22.42
CA GLU A 107 -48.59 11.75 22.99
C GLU A 107 -48.79 12.02 24.49
N SER A 108 -47.79 12.61 25.16
CA SER A 108 -47.84 12.91 26.60
C SER A 108 -48.07 14.39 26.95
N GLU A 109 -48.26 15.25 25.93
CA GLU A 109 -48.70 16.65 26.03
C GLU A 109 -50.17 16.78 25.59
#